data_AF-A0A7C2JI58-F1
#
_entry.id   AF-A0A7C2JI58-F1
#
_cell.length_a   1.000
_cell.length_b   1.000
_cell.length_c   1.000
_cell.angle_alpha   90.00
_cell.angle_beta   90.00
_cell.angle_gamma   90.00
#
_symmetry.space_group_name_H-M   'P 1'
#
loop_
_entity.id
_entity.type
_entity.pdbx_description
1 polymer ?
#
loop_
_entity_poly.entity_id
_entity_poly.type
_entity_poly.pdbx_seq_one_letter_code
_entity_poly.pdbx_strand_id
1 'polypeptide(L)'
;MQKMAQKIFSHINSLIKSILVTAILGLNLHAQSLPSQITGDTTLTLANSPYMADVSITVDAGANLTVDAGVEIFFASSVTMTVEGNCK
;
A
#
# COMPACT_ATOMS: atom_id res chain seq x y z
N MET A 1 0.43 45.02 0.14
CA MET A 1 1.32 44.33 -0.82
C MET A 1 1.74 42.92 -0.35
N GLN A 2 2.19 42.73 0.90
CA GLN A 2 2.64 41.43 1.43
C GLN A 2 1.54 40.33 1.57
N LYS A 3 0.28 40.71 1.86
CA LYS A 3 -0.84 39.75 2.02
C LYS A 3 -1.28 39.06 0.73
N MET A 4 -1.13 39.73 -0.42
CA MET A 4 -1.51 39.18 -1.74
C MET A 4 -0.47 38.17 -2.23
N ALA A 5 0.82 38.41 -1.95
CA ALA A 5 1.91 37.48 -2.21
C ALA A 5 1.78 36.20 -1.37
N GLN A 6 1.55 36.31 -0.05
CA GLN A 6 1.38 35.15 0.84
C GLN A 6 0.19 34.26 0.47
N LYS A 7 -0.91 34.84 -0.03
CA LYS A 7 -2.08 34.06 -0.51
C LYS A 7 -1.71 33.23 -1.74
N ILE A 8 -0.96 33.79 -2.68
CA ILE A 8 -0.47 33.06 -3.87
C ILE A 8 0.50 31.94 -3.48
N PHE A 9 1.43 32.20 -2.56
CA PHE A 9 2.35 31.17 -2.04
C PHE A 9 1.63 30.04 -1.28
N SER A 10 0.52 30.33 -0.58
CA SER A 10 -0.31 29.32 0.09
C SER A 10 -1.04 28.40 -0.90
N HIS A 11 -1.55 28.94 -2.02
CA HIS A 11 -2.18 28.11 -3.07
C HIS A 11 -1.14 27.28 -3.83
N ILE A 12 0.05 27.83 -4.08
CA ILE A 12 1.17 27.10 -4.67
C ILE A 12 1.65 25.96 -3.74
N ASN A 13 1.75 26.20 -2.43
CA ASN A 13 2.07 25.14 -1.46
C ASN A 13 0.96 24.09 -1.32
N SER A 14 -0.31 24.46 -1.54
CA SER A 14 -1.44 23.51 -1.57
C SER A 14 -1.39 22.60 -2.80
N LEU A 15 -1.03 23.16 -3.97
CA LEU A 15 -0.86 22.41 -5.23
C LEU A 15 0.42 21.57 -5.22
N ILE A 16 1.51 22.08 -4.66
CA ILE A 16 2.79 21.35 -4.49
C ILE A 16 2.64 20.24 -3.45
N LYS A 17 1.92 20.45 -2.34
CA LYS A 17 1.57 19.35 -1.42
C LYS A 17 0.63 18.33 -2.07
N SER A 18 -0.34 18.75 -2.89
CA SER A 18 -1.20 17.82 -3.62
C SER A 18 -0.44 16.99 -4.67
N ILE A 19 0.61 17.54 -5.29
CA ILE A 19 1.43 16.86 -6.32
C ILE A 19 2.58 16.04 -5.71
N LEU A 20 3.21 16.49 -4.61
CA LEU A 20 4.23 15.70 -3.91
C LEU A 20 3.62 14.60 -3.03
N VAL A 21 2.43 14.81 -2.44
CA VAL A 21 1.74 13.75 -1.68
C VAL A 21 1.18 12.68 -2.64
N THR A 22 0.94 12.96 -3.92
CA THR A 22 0.52 11.92 -4.89
C THR A 22 1.69 11.28 -5.65
N ALA A 23 2.78 11.99 -5.93
CA ALA A 23 3.93 11.45 -6.66
C ALA A 23 4.82 10.48 -5.84
N ILE A 24 4.67 10.44 -4.51
CA ILE A 24 5.36 9.47 -3.63
C ILE A 24 4.46 8.24 -3.33
N LEU A 25 3.20 8.24 -3.78
CA LEU A 25 2.18 7.26 -3.38
C LEU A 25 1.81 6.22 -4.46
N GLY A 26 2.57 6.10 -5.55
CA GLY A 26 2.13 5.25 -6.68
C GLY A 26 3.19 4.79 -7.66
N LEU A 27 4.47 4.67 -7.27
CA LEU A 27 5.49 4.05 -8.11
C LEU A 27 6.02 2.76 -7.47
N ASN A 28 5.15 1.75 -7.33
CA ASN A 28 5.61 0.36 -7.11
C ASN A 28 5.72 -0.33 -8.47
N LEU A 29 6.68 0.12 -9.29
CA LEU A 29 6.98 -0.48 -10.61
C LEU A 29 7.65 -1.86 -10.51
N HIS A 30 7.75 -2.41 -9.30
CA HIS A 30 8.42 -3.67 -9.01
C HIS A 30 7.55 -4.48 -8.05
N ALA A 31 7.67 -5.80 -8.16
CA ALA A 31 7.01 -6.76 -7.29
C ALA A 31 7.18 -6.39 -5.81
N GLN A 32 6.08 -6.36 -5.05
CA GLN A 32 6.08 -5.92 -3.66
C GLN A 32 6.20 -7.11 -2.70
N SER A 33 7.27 -7.19 -1.91
CA SER A 33 7.39 -8.21 -0.87
C SER A 33 6.39 -7.96 0.27
N LEU A 34 5.71 -9.01 0.70
CA LEU A 34 4.80 -9.00 1.84
C LEU A 34 5.58 -9.14 3.16
N PRO A 35 5.09 -8.51 4.24
CA PRO A 35 5.68 -8.70 5.57
C PRO A 35 5.39 -10.11 6.10
N SER A 36 6.16 -10.57 7.08
CA SER A 36 5.89 -11.84 7.77
C SER A 36 4.61 -11.82 8.62
N GLN A 37 4.07 -10.63 8.92
CA GLN A 37 2.87 -10.46 9.75
C GLN A 37 2.05 -9.26 9.30
N ILE A 38 0.73 -9.45 9.21
CA ILE A 38 -0.27 -8.41 8.91
C ILE A 38 -1.13 -8.23 10.15
N THR A 39 -0.89 -7.17 10.90
CA THR A 39 -1.51 -6.90 12.20
C THR A 39 -2.72 -5.97 12.14
N GLY A 40 -3.01 -5.41 10.95
CA GLY A 40 -4.09 -4.47 10.75
C GLY A 40 -4.64 -4.52 9.32
N ASP A 41 -5.71 -3.75 9.10
CA ASP A 41 -6.40 -3.72 7.81
C ASP A 41 -5.45 -3.38 6.67
N THR A 42 -5.38 -4.29 5.70
CA THR A 42 -4.43 -4.22 4.58
C THR A 42 -5.16 -4.57 3.30
N THR A 43 -5.01 -3.75 2.27
CA THR A 43 -5.55 -4.00 0.93
C THR A 43 -4.39 -4.27 -0.03
N LEU A 44 -4.39 -5.46 -0.62
CA LEU A 44 -3.52 -5.80 -1.75
C LEU A 44 -4.23 -5.33 -3.01
N THR A 45 -3.63 -4.37 -3.71
CA THR A 45 -4.26 -3.69 -4.85
C THR A 45 -3.72 -4.19 -6.18
N LEU A 46 -4.56 -4.23 -7.21
CA LEU A 46 -4.13 -4.65 -8.56
C LEU A 46 -2.95 -3.81 -9.09
N ALA A 47 -2.93 -2.51 -8.78
CA ALA A 47 -1.87 -1.59 -9.23
C ALA A 47 -0.48 -1.90 -8.64
N ASN A 48 -0.41 -2.65 -7.54
CA ASN A 48 0.83 -3.06 -6.87
C ASN A 48 1.15 -4.55 -7.10
N SER A 49 0.35 -5.25 -7.91
CA SER A 49 0.58 -6.64 -8.26
C SER A 49 1.76 -6.76 -9.25
N PRO A 50 2.61 -7.82 -9.15
CA PRO A 50 2.49 -8.97 -8.25
C PRO A 50 3.09 -8.72 -6.85
N TYR A 51 2.52 -9.39 -5.85
CA TYR A 51 3.07 -9.44 -4.48
C TYR A 51 3.93 -10.69 -4.28
N MET A 52 5.06 -10.57 -3.58
CA MET A 52 5.97 -11.69 -3.27
C MET A 52 5.82 -12.13 -1.81
N ALA A 53 5.44 -13.38 -1.59
CA ALA A 53 5.50 -14.05 -0.29
C ALA A 53 6.83 -14.81 -0.19
N ASP A 54 7.89 -14.09 0.17
CA ASP A 54 9.25 -14.64 0.32
C ASP A 54 9.45 -15.39 1.64
N VAL A 55 8.59 -15.11 2.63
CA VAL A 55 8.55 -15.74 3.97
C VAL A 55 7.11 -16.06 4.34
N SER A 56 6.91 -16.98 5.29
CA SER A 56 5.56 -17.29 5.77
C SER A 56 4.91 -16.07 6.42
N ILE A 57 3.62 -15.90 6.15
CA ILE A 57 2.84 -14.71 6.51
C ILE A 57 1.71 -15.13 7.42
N THR A 58 1.55 -14.44 8.54
CA THR A 58 0.36 -14.56 9.38
C THR A 58 -0.46 -13.28 9.28
N VAL A 59 -1.74 -13.40 8.94
CA VAL A 59 -2.73 -12.32 9.10
C VAL A 59 -3.38 -12.54 10.46
N ASP A 60 -3.09 -11.66 11.39
CA ASP A 60 -3.49 -11.79 12.79
C ASP A 60 -5.02 -11.80 12.94
N ALA A 61 -5.50 -12.46 13.99
CA ALA A 61 -6.88 -12.35 14.41
C ALA A 61 -7.26 -10.88 14.63
N GLY A 62 -8.36 -10.45 14.01
CA GLY A 62 -8.85 -9.07 14.05
C GLY A 62 -8.36 -8.17 12.92
N ALA A 63 -7.37 -8.58 12.13
CA ALA A 63 -6.99 -7.88 10.90
C ALA A 63 -7.92 -8.27 9.73
N ASN A 64 -8.15 -7.34 8.80
CA ASN A 64 -8.83 -7.61 7.53
C ASN A 64 -7.83 -7.52 6.37
N LEU A 65 -7.58 -8.66 5.70
CA LEU A 65 -6.89 -8.69 4.42
C LEU A 65 -7.93 -8.57 3.30
N THR A 66 -7.81 -7.55 2.47
CA THR A 66 -8.60 -7.41 1.23
C THR A 66 -7.69 -7.63 0.04
N VAL A 67 -8.08 -8.48 -0.90
CA VAL A 67 -7.32 -8.73 -2.13
C VAL A 67 -8.16 -8.31 -3.32
N ASP A 68 -7.74 -7.24 -4.00
CA ASP A 68 -8.43 -6.77 -5.20
C ASP A 68 -8.48 -7.88 -6.26
N ALA A 69 -9.58 -7.92 -7.02
CA ALA A 69 -9.72 -8.88 -8.11
C ALA A 69 -8.58 -8.73 -9.13
N GLY A 70 -7.94 -9.86 -9.47
CA GLY A 70 -6.83 -9.91 -10.41
C GLY A 70 -5.44 -9.73 -9.78
N VAL A 71 -5.35 -9.50 -8.48
CA VAL A 71 -4.05 -9.50 -7.78
C VAL A 71 -3.42 -10.89 -7.81
N GLU A 72 -2.18 -10.94 -8.26
CA GLU A 72 -1.30 -12.10 -8.15
C GLU A 72 -0.41 -12.01 -6.90
N ILE A 73 -0.29 -13.13 -6.18
CA ILE A 73 0.65 -13.33 -5.07
C ILE A 73 1.50 -14.56 -5.39
N PHE A 74 2.82 -14.39 -5.49
CA PHE A 74 3.75 -15.50 -5.72
C PHE A 74 4.39 -15.96 -4.42
N PHE A 75 4.26 -17.25 -4.14
CA PHE A 75 4.82 -17.89 -2.97
C PHE A 75 6.17 -18.53 -3.31
N ALA A 76 7.20 -18.20 -2.54
CA ALA A 76 8.45 -18.97 -2.59
C ALA A 76 8.20 -20.42 -2.15
N SER A 77 9.12 -21.33 -2.50
CA SER A 77 9.01 -22.74 -2.14
C SER A 77 8.86 -22.91 -0.63
N SER A 78 7.88 -23.72 -0.20
CA SER A 78 7.60 -24.03 1.21
C SER A 78 7.13 -22.86 2.08
N VAL A 79 6.73 -21.73 1.46
CA VAL A 79 6.14 -20.59 2.16
C VAL A 79 4.62 -20.72 2.19
N THR A 80 4.01 -20.30 3.31
CA THR A 80 2.57 -20.34 3.54
C THR A 80 2.04 -18.98 3.98
N MET A 81 0.79 -18.68 3.64
CA MET A 81 0.03 -17.61 4.27
C MET A 81 -1.09 -18.21 5.10
N THR A 82 -1.10 -17.89 6.40
CA THR A 82 -2.15 -18.29 7.32
C THR A 82 -2.99 -17.07 7.65
N VAL A 83 -4.30 -17.16 7.46
CA VAL A 83 -5.24 -16.09 7.82
C VAL A 83 -6.01 -16.51 9.06
N GLU A 84 -5.71 -15.87 10.19
CA GLU A 84 -6.45 -16.01 11.45
C GLU A 84 -7.54 -14.95 11.59
N GLY A 85 -7.42 -13.84 10.85
CA GLY A 85 -8.43 -12.78 10.73
C GLY A 85 -9.46 -13.04 9.61
N ASN A 86 -9.90 -11.95 8.96
CA ASN A 86 -10.79 -12.05 7.79
C ASN A 86 -9.99 -11.88 6.48
N CYS A 87 -10.36 -12.65 5.46
CA CYS A 87 -9.92 -12.44 4.07
C CYS A 87 -11.14 -12.23 3.18
N LYS A 88 -11.09 -11.23 2.31
CA LYS A 88 -12.18 -10.87 1.38
C LYS A 88 -11.65 -10.54 0.00
#